data_AF-A0A817DJR6-F1
#
_entry.id   AF-A0A817DJR6-F1
#
_cell.length_a   1.000
_cell.length_b   1.000
_cell.length_c   1.000
_cell.angle_alpha   90.00
_cell.angle_beta   90.00
_cell.angle_gamma   90.00
#
_symmetry.space_group_name_H-M   'P 1'
#
loop_
_entity.id
_entity.type
_entity.pdbx_description
1 polymer ?
#
loop_
_entity_poly.entity_id
_entity_poly.type
_entity_poly.pdbx_seq_one_letter_code
_entity_poly.pdbx_strand_id
1 'polypeptide(L)'
;MAKTNAERQKLYRENLLKNKSKYDQMRKISRIRDNKRRQHLNSDLLQQLHNRQKQASKKYRDRKKLERINNKQSSSYKSRQSFGKAVKRVLQSLPKDINRCVSVIHHIAQEFNIIPKTTSHHQREQRSLSIELKQLVMNFYSRDDISYHLREAHRLFLSEHDHIDAYLSLGSFSDLRPSNVLLQSHMTHRSCLCVYHENINLLIKPLSKYIPCPGLHSLQAFSSTLVCCETNEKCMFSQCSLCANNLEHKIINYVTNFTQSVNWYQWVLENGYSKKIEFNGTIGECIEVLKSKVNQFLAHVFIKRQQSEYFEKMKKISNNENICLQIDFSENFPLDIQDSVQNSYYSKLN
;
A
#
# COMPACT_ATOMS: atom_id res chain seq x y z
N MET A 1 -25.69 20.04 40.06
CA MET A 1 -24.84 20.53 41.16
C MET A 1 -23.92 21.63 40.64
N ALA A 2 -23.78 22.74 41.37
CA ALA A 2 -22.87 23.81 40.98
C ALA A 2 -21.41 23.31 41.05
N LYS A 3 -20.66 23.46 39.96
CA LYS A 3 -19.25 23.05 39.91
C LYS A 3 -18.44 23.83 40.94
N THR A 4 -17.60 23.12 41.68
CA THR A 4 -16.68 23.75 42.64
C THR A 4 -15.71 24.69 41.90
N ASN A 5 -15.12 25.65 42.62
CA ASN A 5 -14.12 26.56 42.03
C ASN A 5 -12.90 25.80 41.47
N ALA A 6 -12.51 24.70 42.10
CA ALA A 6 -11.42 23.85 41.63
C ALA A 6 -11.76 23.18 40.29
N GLU A 7 -12.98 22.67 40.15
CA GLU A 7 -13.46 22.04 38.92
C GLU A 7 -13.62 23.06 37.78
N ARG A 8 -14.14 24.26 38.08
CA ARG A 8 -14.23 25.36 37.11
C ARG A 8 -12.84 25.77 36.59
N GLN A 9 -11.85 25.87 37.47
CA GLN A 9 -10.46 26.15 37.07
C GLN A 9 -9.84 25.01 36.25
N LYS A 10 -10.12 23.75 36.60
CA LYS A 10 -9.61 22.60 35.86
C LYS A 10 -10.17 22.58 34.43
N LEU A 11 -11.48 22.76 34.28
CA LEU A 11 -12.16 22.81 32.98
C LEU A 11 -11.66 23.98 32.12
N TYR A 12 -11.43 25.14 32.74
CA TYR A 12 -10.83 26.30 32.08
C TYR A 12 -9.42 25.99 31.53
N ARG A 13 -8.56 25.33 32.33
CA ARG A 13 -7.20 24.94 31.91
C ARG A 13 -7.23 23.90 30.78
N GLU A 14 -8.13 22.93 30.85
CA GLU A 14 -8.32 21.92 29.81
C GLU A 14 -8.80 22.54 28.49
N ASN A 15 -9.74 23.49 28.54
CA ASN A 15 -10.19 24.22 27.36
C ASN A 15 -9.13 25.16 26.80
N LEU A 16 -8.25 25.73 27.65
CA LEU A 16 -7.12 26.54 27.19
C LEU A 16 -6.08 25.71 26.43
N LEU A 17 -5.84 24.46 26.86
CA LEU A 17 -4.88 23.56 26.23
C LEU A 17 -5.32 23.07 24.83
N LYS A 18 -6.62 23.12 24.52
CA LYS A 18 -7.16 22.79 23.19
C LYS A 18 -6.76 23.81 22.11
N ASN A 19 -6.46 25.06 22.49
CA ASN A 19 -6.00 26.10 21.57
C ASN A 19 -4.58 26.56 21.95
N LYS A 20 -3.59 25.94 21.30
CA LYS A 20 -2.16 26.15 21.58
C LYS A 20 -1.72 27.62 21.46
N SER A 21 -2.24 28.34 20.46
CA SER A 21 -1.92 29.76 20.24
C SER A 21 -2.41 30.65 21.40
N LYS A 22 -3.66 30.44 21.83
CA LYS A 22 -4.26 31.17 22.96
C LYS A 22 -3.56 30.85 24.29
N TYR A 23 -3.17 29.59 24.49
CA TYR A 23 -2.39 29.16 25.66
C TYR A 23 -1.03 29.87 25.74
N ASP A 24 -0.30 29.93 24.64
CA ASP A 24 1.01 30.57 24.59
C ASP A 24 0.94 32.09 24.79
N GLN A 25 -0.07 32.75 24.21
CA GLN A 25 -0.33 34.18 24.46
C GLN A 25 -0.61 34.46 25.94
N MET A 26 -1.47 33.67 26.58
CA MET A 26 -1.75 33.83 28.01
C MET A 26 -0.51 33.58 28.89
N ARG A 27 0.34 32.62 28.52
CA ARG A 27 1.59 32.35 29.21
C ARG A 27 2.58 33.52 29.10
N LYS A 28 2.68 34.15 27.93
CA LYS A 28 3.48 35.37 27.73
C LYS A 28 2.97 36.52 28.60
N ILE A 29 1.65 36.76 28.62
CA ILE A 29 1.04 37.81 29.45
C ILE A 29 1.27 37.55 30.95
N SER A 30 1.18 36.29 31.40
CA SER A 30 1.49 35.94 32.80
C SER A 30 2.94 36.24 33.17
N ARG A 31 3.90 35.90 32.30
CA ARG A 31 5.33 36.18 32.52
C ARG A 31 5.60 37.69 32.62
N ILE A 32 4.97 38.49 31.75
CA ILE A 32 5.11 39.94 31.79
C ILE A 32 4.57 40.51 33.11
N ARG A 33 3.40 40.03 33.58
CA ARG A 33 2.83 40.45 34.86
C ARG A 33 3.70 40.05 36.05
N ASP A 34 4.25 38.84 36.04
CA ASP A 34 5.16 38.38 37.09
C ASP A 34 6.47 39.16 37.11
N ASN A 35 7.02 39.51 35.93
CA ASN A 35 8.22 40.33 35.83
C ASN A 35 7.98 41.75 36.34
N LYS A 36 6.86 42.40 35.95
CA LYS A 36 6.47 43.71 36.49
C LYS A 36 6.29 43.67 38.00
N ARG A 37 5.64 42.62 38.52
CA ARG A 37 5.49 42.45 39.98
C ARG A 37 6.85 42.36 40.68
N ARG A 38 7.83 41.66 40.10
CA ARG A 38 9.18 41.53 40.67
C ARG A 38 9.98 42.83 40.64
N GLN A 39 9.74 43.72 39.68
CA GLN A 39 10.43 45.02 39.58
C GLN A 39 10.12 45.97 40.75
N HIS A 40 8.97 45.80 41.39
CA HIS A 40 8.53 46.64 42.51
C HIS A 40 8.81 46.02 43.89
N LEU A 41 9.57 44.92 43.96
CA LEU A 41 9.88 44.25 45.22
C LEU A 41 11.23 44.70 45.76
N ASN A 42 11.27 44.98 47.05
CA ASN A 42 12.53 45.16 47.78
C ASN A 42 13.35 43.86 47.77
N SER A 43 14.67 43.98 47.83
CA SER A 43 15.66 42.90 47.80
C SER A 43 15.34 41.76 48.77
N ASP A 44 14.93 42.06 49.99
CA ASP A 44 14.60 41.04 51.00
C ASP A 44 13.34 40.23 50.64
N LEU A 45 12.30 40.91 50.14
CA LEU A 45 11.07 40.25 49.68
C LEU A 45 11.32 39.38 48.43
N LEU A 46 12.21 39.83 47.56
CA LEU A 46 12.64 39.07 46.38
C LEU A 46 13.37 37.78 46.80
N GLN A 47 14.26 37.87 47.78
CA GLN A 47 14.97 36.72 48.34
C GLN A 47 14.02 35.71 49.00
N GLN A 48 13.03 36.18 49.75
CA GLN A 48 11.99 35.33 50.33
C GLN A 48 11.17 34.61 49.24
N LEU A 49 10.82 35.28 48.14
CA LEU A 49 10.15 34.63 47.00
C LEU A 49 11.01 33.57 46.33
N HIS A 50 12.31 33.84 46.12
CA HIS A 50 13.24 32.84 45.58
C HIS A 50 13.34 31.60 46.48
N ASN A 51 13.43 31.80 47.80
CA ASN A 51 13.46 30.72 48.77
C ASN A 51 12.16 29.90 48.75
N ARG A 52 11.00 30.55 48.67
CA ARG A 52 9.69 29.89 48.57
C ARG A 52 9.57 29.08 47.27
N GLN A 53 10.03 29.61 46.13
CA GLN A 53 10.06 28.87 44.86
C GLN A 53 11.01 27.67 44.92
N LYS A 54 12.18 27.83 45.53
CA LYS A 54 13.16 26.75 45.74
C LYS A 54 12.58 25.63 46.62
N GLN A 55 11.90 25.98 47.71
CA GLN A 55 11.22 25.03 48.58
C GLN A 55 10.05 24.33 47.90
N ALA A 56 9.22 25.06 47.14
CA ALA A 56 8.11 24.47 46.39
C ALA A 56 8.59 23.49 45.32
N SER A 57 9.67 23.84 44.61
CA SER A 57 10.33 22.96 43.63
C SER A 57 10.94 21.72 44.30
N LYS A 58 11.52 21.86 45.51
CA LYS A 58 11.99 20.73 46.31
C LYS A 58 10.83 19.79 46.69
N LYS A 59 9.76 20.33 47.30
CA LYS A 59 8.55 19.56 47.68
C LYS A 59 7.91 18.84 46.49
N TYR A 60 7.84 19.50 45.32
CA TYR A 60 7.32 18.87 44.09
C TYR A 60 8.20 17.69 43.64
N ARG A 61 9.53 17.86 43.65
CA ARG A 61 10.48 16.79 43.32
C ARG A 61 10.38 15.63 44.29
N ASP A 62 10.25 15.90 45.58
CA ASP A 62 10.10 14.88 46.62
C ASP A 62 8.78 14.12 46.48
N ARG A 63 7.66 14.81 46.22
CA ARG A 63 6.36 14.16 45.92
C ARG A 63 6.43 13.29 44.66
N LYS A 64 7.04 13.78 43.58
CA LYS A 64 7.27 12.97 42.36
C LYS A 64 8.18 11.77 42.62
N LYS A 65 9.15 11.88 43.53
CA LYS A 65 10.01 10.77 43.95
C LYS A 65 9.21 9.71 44.72
N LEU A 66 8.32 10.12 45.63
CA LEU A 66 7.39 9.24 46.35
C LEU A 66 6.38 8.55 45.42
N GLU A 67 5.74 9.30 44.52
CA GLU A 67 4.83 8.73 43.49
C GLU A 67 5.54 7.67 42.63
N ARG A 68 6.83 7.86 42.32
CA ARG A 68 7.64 6.91 41.55
C ARG A 68 8.09 5.69 42.37
N ILE A 69 8.16 5.79 43.69
CA ILE A 69 8.49 4.67 44.58
C ILE A 69 7.26 3.76 44.75
N ASN A 70 6.05 4.33 44.82
CA ASN A 70 4.81 3.58 44.98
C ASN A 70 4.32 2.89 43.69
N ASN A 71 4.80 3.30 42.52
CA ASN A 71 4.38 2.73 41.23
C ASN A 71 5.24 1.53 40.77
N LYS A 72 5.65 0.66 41.71
CA LYS A 72 6.44 -0.54 41.41
C LYS A 72 5.52 -1.68 40.94
N GLN A 73 5.35 -1.81 39.63
CA GLN A 73 5.41 -3.15 39.05
C GLN A 73 6.87 -3.62 39.12
N SER A 74 7.04 -4.80 39.72
CA SER A 74 8.27 -5.57 39.97
C SER A 74 9.58 -5.06 39.33
N SER A 75 10.47 -4.54 40.16
CA SER A 75 11.90 -4.44 39.84
C SER A 75 12.66 -5.08 41.00
N SER A 76 13.36 -6.19 40.74
CA SER A 76 14.20 -6.86 41.76
C SER A 76 15.41 -6.01 42.20
N TYR A 77 15.63 -4.86 41.54
CA TYR A 77 16.67 -3.91 41.89
C TYR A 77 16.22 -2.95 43.01
N LYS A 78 17.13 -2.69 43.96
CA LYS A 78 16.88 -1.82 45.12
C LYS A 78 16.53 -0.37 44.72
N SER A 79 17.01 0.13 43.57
CA SER A 79 16.64 1.44 43.03
C SER A 79 16.65 1.52 41.50
N ARG A 80 15.88 2.45 40.90
CA ARG A 80 15.92 2.74 39.45
C ARG A 80 17.31 3.19 38.98
N GLN A 81 18.08 3.84 39.85
CA GLN A 81 19.47 4.21 39.56
C GLN A 81 20.36 2.98 39.44
N SER A 82 20.20 1.98 40.32
CA SER A 82 20.91 0.70 40.21
C SER A 82 20.51 -0.08 38.96
N PHE A 83 19.21 -0.10 38.61
CA PHE A 83 18.74 -0.70 37.36
C PHE A 83 19.31 0.01 36.13
N GLY A 84 19.25 1.35 36.08
CA GLY A 84 19.80 2.13 34.96
C GLY A 84 21.31 1.96 34.80
N LYS A 85 22.05 1.82 35.90
CA LYS A 85 23.48 1.49 35.87
C LYS A 85 23.73 0.08 35.32
N ALA A 86 22.93 -0.90 35.70
CA ALA A 86 23.02 -2.26 35.17
C ALA A 86 22.73 -2.31 33.67
N VAL A 87 21.63 -1.68 33.23
CA VAL A 87 21.27 -1.57 31.80
C VAL A 87 22.37 -0.88 31.01
N LYS A 88 22.94 0.22 31.51
CA LYS A 88 24.02 0.93 30.82
C LYS A 88 25.26 0.07 30.62
N ARG A 89 25.63 -0.76 31.59
CA ARG A 89 26.76 -1.70 31.45
C ARG A 89 26.49 -2.75 30.38
N VAL A 90 25.29 -3.34 30.37
CA VAL A 90 24.89 -4.31 29.34
C VAL A 90 24.92 -3.68 27.95
N LEU A 91 24.35 -2.49 27.78
CA LEU A 91 24.36 -1.78 26.50
C LEU A 91 25.77 -1.42 26.00
N GLN A 92 26.71 -1.14 26.92
CA GLN A 92 28.11 -0.89 26.56
C GLN A 92 28.84 -2.15 26.08
N SER A 93 28.42 -3.32 26.55
CA SER A 93 29.00 -4.62 26.18
C SER A 93 28.36 -5.23 24.92
N LEU A 94 27.24 -4.69 24.44
CA LEU A 94 26.57 -5.18 23.24
C LEU A 94 27.21 -4.62 21.95
N PRO A 95 27.11 -5.36 20.83
CA PRO A 95 27.54 -4.86 19.53
C PRO A 95 26.88 -3.53 19.15
N LYS A 96 27.64 -2.62 18.53
CA LYS A 96 27.10 -1.35 18.01
C LYS A 96 26.16 -1.52 16.81
N ASP A 97 26.37 -2.58 16.03
CA ASP A 97 25.50 -2.94 14.91
C ASP A 97 24.17 -3.50 15.41
N ILE A 98 23.06 -2.99 14.86
CA ILE A 98 21.73 -3.29 15.36
C ILE A 98 21.33 -4.75 15.14
N ASN A 99 21.71 -5.34 14.01
CA ASN A 99 21.37 -6.72 13.67
C ASN A 99 22.15 -7.71 14.55
N ARG A 100 23.44 -7.44 14.78
CA ARG A 100 24.27 -8.22 15.72
C ARG A 100 23.77 -8.09 17.15
N CYS A 101 23.36 -6.89 17.56
CA CYS A 101 22.78 -6.64 18.88
C CYS A 101 21.50 -7.47 19.10
N VAL A 102 20.57 -7.46 18.13
CA VAL A 102 19.35 -8.25 18.19
C VAL A 102 19.65 -9.75 18.28
N SER A 103 20.59 -10.27 17.49
CA SER A 103 20.97 -11.68 17.52
C SER A 103 21.55 -12.11 18.87
N VAL A 104 22.43 -11.28 19.46
CA VAL A 104 23.02 -11.54 20.78
C VAL A 104 21.96 -11.50 21.88
N ILE A 105 21.06 -10.51 21.87
CA ILE A 105 19.95 -10.42 22.84
C ILE A 105 19.03 -11.64 22.72
N HIS A 106 18.74 -12.08 21.49
CA HIS A 106 17.90 -13.25 21.24
C HIS A 106 18.51 -14.52 21.84
N HIS A 107 19.81 -14.75 21.63
CA HIS A 107 20.52 -15.89 22.22
C HIS A 107 20.56 -15.82 23.75
N ILE A 108 20.83 -14.65 24.32
CA ILE A 108 20.79 -14.45 25.78
C ILE A 108 19.40 -14.77 26.32
N ALA A 109 18.34 -14.30 25.67
CA ALA A 109 16.97 -14.57 26.08
C ALA A 109 16.61 -16.07 25.99
N GLN A 110 17.19 -16.80 25.04
CA GLN A 110 17.05 -18.25 24.92
C GLN A 110 17.79 -19.01 26.02
N GLU A 111 18.99 -18.56 26.42
CA GLU A 111 19.74 -19.17 27.52
C GLU A 111 19.03 -18.99 28.88
N PHE A 112 18.36 -17.86 29.08
CA PHE A 112 17.56 -17.61 30.28
C PHE A 112 16.13 -18.20 30.22
N ASN A 113 15.82 -19.01 29.20
CA ASN A 113 14.48 -19.60 28.97
C ASN A 113 13.34 -18.56 28.95
N ILE A 114 13.64 -17.31 28.58
CA ILE A 114 12.65 -16.26 28.40
C ILE A 114 11.94 -16.46 27.04
N ILE A 115 12.70 -16.97 26.06
CA ILE A 115 12.21 -17.33 24.73
C ILE A 115 12.64 -18.78 24.46
N PRO A 116 11.80 -19.63 23.86
CA PRO A 116 12.18 -20.99 23.51
C PRO A 116 13.39 -21.02 22.56
N LYS A 117 14.30 -21.96 22.77
CA LYS A 117 15.42 -22.23 21.85
C LYS A 117 14.84 -22.61 20.49
N THR A 118 15.15 -21.81 19.47
CA THR A 118 14.83 -22.12 18.08
C THR A 118 15.61 -23.37 17.72
N THR A 119 14.89 -24.48 17.57
CA THR A 119 15.40 -25.79 17.20
C THR A 119 16.29 -25.67 15.96
N SER A 120 17.50 -26.21 16.09
CA SER A 120 18.55 -26.17 15.08
C SER A 120 18.13 -26.92 13.80
N HIS A 121 18.85 -26.60 12.73
CA HIS A 121 18.65 -26.99 11.34
C HIS A 121 18.43 -28.49 11.04
N HIS A 122 18.58 -29.40 12.02
CA HIS A 122 18.41 -30.85 11.86
C HIS A 122 16.97 -31.37 12.02
N GLN A 123 15.98 -30.52 12.33
CA GLN A 123 14.56 -30.92 12.37
C GLN A 123 13.75 -30.45 11.14
N ARG A 124 14.39 -29.84 10.13
CA ARG A 124 13.69 -29.38 8.91
C ARG A 124 13.32 -30.50 7.94
N GLU A 125 13.83 -31.70 8.12
CA GLU A 125 13.51 -32.85 7.25
C GLU A 125 12.17 -33.53 7.57
N GLN A 126 11.43 -33.11 8.62
CA GLN A 126 10.15 -33.76 9.01
C GLN A 126 8.92 -32.85 8.95
N ARG A 127 8.94 -31.76 8.16
CA ARG A 127 7.71 -31.00 7.83
C ARG A 127 7.64 -30.59 6.37
N SER A 128 8.04 -31.47 5.45
CA SER A 128 7.61 -31.30 4.07
C SER A 128 6.10 -31.54 4.03
N LEU A 129 5.35 -30.55 3.54
CA LEU A 129 3.92 -30.73 3.26
C LEU A 129 3.77 -31.94 2.33
N SER A 130 2.86 -32.85 2.65
CA SER A 130 2.64 -34.05 1.84
C SER A 130 2.36 -33.67 0.39
N ILE A 131 2.81 -34.49 -0.56
CA ILE A 131 2.60 -34.26 -1.99
C ILE A 131 1.10 -34.10 -2.29
N GLU A 132 0.29 -34.92 -1.62
CA GLU A 132 -1.17 -34.87 -1.67
C GLU A 132 -1.74 -33.53 -1.19
N LEU A 133 -1.25 -32.99 -0.07
CA LEU A 133 -1.67 -31.69 0.45
C LEU A 133 -1.30 -30.56 -0.51
N LYS A 134 -0.12 -30.61 -1.13
CA LYS A 134 0.27 -29.64 -2.15
C LYS A 134 -0.67 -29.68 -3.35
N GLN A 135 -1.04 -30.88 -3.80
CA GLN A 135 -1.97 -31.04 -4.91
C GLN A 135 -3.38 -30.53 -4.57
N LEU A 136 -3.86 -30.78 -3.35
CA LEU A 136 -5.14 -30.25 -2.87
C LEU A 136 -5.16 -28.73 -2.86
N VAL A 137 -4.09 -28.09 -2.37
CA VAL A 137 -3.98 -26.61 -2.39
C VAL A 137 -3.93 -26.07 -3.81
N MET A 138 -3.18 -26.72 -4.72
CA MET A 138 -3.15 -26.32 -6.13
C MET A 138 -4.51 -26.45 -6.80
N ASN A 139 -5.20 -27.58 -6.61
CA ASN A 139 -6.55 -27.82 -7.15
C ASN A 139 -7.56 -26.82 -6.59
N PHE A 140 -7.46 -26.47 -5.30
CA PHE A 140 -8.29 -25.45 -4.69
C PHE A 140 -8.11 -24.11 -5.40
N TYR A 141 -6.88 -23.66 -5.68
CA TYR A 141 -6.65 -22.42 -6.44
C TYR A 141 -7.16 -22.47 -7.89
N SER A 142 -7.46 -23.64 -8.44
CA SER A 142 -7.99 -23.80 -9.80
C SER A 142 -9.51 -23.85 -9.87
N ARG A 143 -10.25 -23.74 -8.75
CA ARG A 143 -11.71 -23.73 -8.79
C ARG A 143 -12.25 -22.36 -9.20
N ASP A 144 -13.40 -22.38 -9.87
CA ASP A 144 -14.08 -21.18 -10.37
C ASP A 144 -14.80 -20.38 -9.28
N ASP A 145 -15.02 -20.95 -8.09
CA ASP A 145 -15.75 -20.30 -6.99
C ASP A 145 -14.83 -19.54 -6.02
N ILE A 146 -13.52 -19.50 -6.29
CA ILE A 146 -12.52 -18.93 -5.38
C ILE A 146 -11.92 -17.66 -5.96
N SER A 147 -12.51 -16.52 -5.61
CA SER A 147 -12.05 -15.17 -6.02
C SER A 147 -11.61 -14.28 -4.85
N TYR A 148 -11.43 -14.86 -3.65
CA TYR A 148 -11.33 -14.12 -2.40
C TYR A 148 -9.92 -13.67 -2.01
N HIS A 149 -9.84 -12.75 -1.03
CA HIS A 149 -8.59 -12.35 -0.39
C HIS A 149 -7.86 -13.56 0.19
N LEU A 150 -6.53 -13.59 0.14
CA LEU A 150 -5.70 -14.73 0.57
C LEU A 150 -6.10 -15.32 1.95
N ARG A 151 -6.49 -14.48 2.91
CA ARG A 151 -6.93 -14.92 4.25
C ARG A 151 -8.27 -15.64 4.22
N GLU A 152 -9.20 -15.18 3.40
CA GLU A 152 -10.53 -15.77 3.24
C GLU A 152 -10.43 -17.10 2.50
N ALA A 153 -9.64 -17.14 1.43
CA ALA A 153 -9.34 -18.36 0.68
C ALA A 153 -8.68 -19.43 1.58
N HIS A 154 -7.72 -19.04 2.42
CA HIS A 154 -7.10 -19.93 3.39
C HIS A 154 -8.10 -20.45 4.42
N ARG A 155 -8.97 -19.57 4.94
CA ARG A 155 -10.01 -19.98 5.90
C ARG A 155 -11.02 -20.96 5.28
N LEU A 156 -11.43 -20.71 4.03
CA LEU A 156 -12.35 -21.58 3.29
C LEU A 156 -11.72 -22.95 3.03
N PHE A 157 -10.46 -22.97 2.58
CA PHE A 157 -9.71 -24.21 2.37
C PHE A 157 -9.67 -25.05 3.64
N LEU A 158 -9.36 -24.45 4.79
CA LEU A 158 -9.34 -25.13 6.08
C LEU A 158 -10.72 -25.67 6.48
N SER A 159 -11.80 -24.91 6.26
CA SER A 159 -13.16 -25.36 6.59
C SER A 159 -13.69 -26.48 5.69
N GLU A 160 -13.23 -26.57 4.45
CA GLU A 160 -13.60 -27.66 3.55
C GLU A 160 -12.78 -28.93 3.80
N HIS A 161 -11.63 -28.78 4.46
CA HIS A 161 -10.69 -29.85 4.72
C HIS A 161 -10.35 -29.91 6.22
N ASP A 162 -11.38 -30.05 7.05
CA ASP A 162 -11.28 -30.11 8.52
C ASP A 162 -10.33 -31.23 9.04
N HIS A 163 -10.01 -32.22 8.20
CA HIS A 163 -9.09 -33.33 8.50
C HIS A 163 -7.63 -33.05 8.12
N ILE A 164 -7.37 -31.96 7.40
CA ILE A 164 -6.01 -31.53 7.08
C ILE A 164 -5.47 -30.81 8.30
N ASP A 165 -4.47 -31.46 8.90
CA ASP A 165 -3.74 -31.05 10.08
C ASP A 165 -3.61 -29.52 10.17
N ALA A 166 -3.95 -28.94 11.33
CA ALA A 166 -4.02 -27.50 11.63
C ALA A 166 -2.67 -26.74 11.52
N TYR A 167 -1.71 -27.30 10.77
CA TYR A 167 -0.34 -26.85 10.57
C TYR A 167 -0.13 -26.12 9.23
N LEU A 168 -1.10 -26.09 8.31
CA LEU A 168 -0.96 -25.31 7.09
C LEU A 168 -1.09 -23.81 7.41
N SER A 169 0.06 -23.17 7.62
CA SER A 169 0.12 -21.72 7.85
C SER A 169 -0.33 -20.94 6.61
N LEU A 170 -0.84 -19.72 6.82
CA LEU A 170 -1.19 -18.79 5.73
C LEU A 170 -0.03 -18.56 4.75
N GLY A 171 1.20 -18.50 5.25
CA GLY A 171 2.40 -18.33 4.43
C GLY A 171 2.63 -19.56 3.54
N SER A 172 2.62 -20.75 4.12
CA SER A 172 2.76 -22.01 3.37
C SER A 172 1.65 -22.21 2.34
N PHE A 173 0.41 -21.85 2.68
CA PHE A 173 -0.71 -21.86 1.74
C PHE A 173 -0.48 -20.89 0.57
N SER A 174 -0.02 -19.67 0.87
CA SER A 174 0.30 -18.66 -0.14
C SER A 174 1.47 -19.06 -1.05
N ASP A 175 2.45 -19.78 -0.53
CA ASP A 175 3.64 -20.21 -1.29
C ASP A 175 3.34 -21.39 -2.23
N LEU A 176 2.34 -22.22 -1.89
CA LEU A 176 1.87 -23.33 -2.73
C LEU A 176 0.97 -22.91 -3.88
N ARG A 177 0.67 -21.62 -3.96
CA ARG A 177 -0.16 -21.06 -4.99
C ARG A 177 0.54 -21.14 -6.37
N PRO A 178 -0.19 -21.52 -7.44
CA PRO A 178 0.36 -21.52 -8.80
C PRO A 178 0.93 -20.16 -9.21
N SER A 179 1.97 -20.16 -10.05
CA SER A 179 2.68 -18.95 -10.48
C SER A 179 1.80 -17.97 -11.27
N ASN A 180 0.77 -18.49 -11.94
CA ASN A 180 -0.25 -17.73 -12.65
C ASN A 180 -1.25 -17.02 -11.73
N VAL A 181 -1.24 -17.28 -10.42
CA VAL A 181 -2.07 -16.57 -9.46
C VAL A 181 -1.20 -15.57 -8.71
N LEU A 182 -1.39 -14.27 -8.96
CA LEU A 182 -0.64 -13.19 -8.32
C LEU A 182 -1.32 -12.69 -7.04
N LEU A 183 -0.52 -12.18 -6.09
CA LEU A 183 -1.05 -11.41 -4.95
C LEU A 183 -1.49 -10.04 -5.43
N GLN A 184 -2.49 -9.43 -4.79
CA GLN A 184 -2.89 -8.05 -5.07
C GLN A 184 -1.72 -7.06 -5.02
N SER A 185 -0.74 -7.28 -4.14
CA SER A 185 0.49 -6.46 -4.09
C SER A 185 1.40 -6.61 -5.31
N HIS A 186 1.33 -7.74 -6.01
CA HIS A 186 2.07 -8.04 -7.23
C HIS A 186 1.24 -7.78 -8.49
N MET A 187 -0.08 -7.61 -8.34
CA MET A 187 -0.90 -7.01 -9.37
C MET A 187 -0.52 -5.53 -9.41
N THR A 188 0.32 -5.14 -10.36
CA THR A 188 0.36 -3.75 -10.79
C THR A 188 -1.09 -3.34 -11.04
N HIS A 189 -1.54 -2.18 -10.57
CA HIS A 189 -2.89 -1.69 -10.86
C HIS A 189 -3.08 -1.67 -12.38
N ARG A 190 -3.53 -2.79 -12.96
CA ARG A 190 -3.58 -2.95 -14.39
C ARG A 190 -4.68 -2.03 -14.86
N SER A 191 -4.30 -1.14 -15.77
CA SER A 191 -5.21 -0.50 -16.70
C SER A 191 -6.16 -1.55 -17.25
N CYS A 192 -7.47 -1.34 -17.11
CA CYS A 192 -8.58 -1.96 -17.85
C CYS A 192 -8.21 -3.18 -18.74
N LEU A 193 -8.66 -4.38 -18.36
CA LEU A 193 -8.48 -5.63 -19.13
C LEU A 193 -9.43 -5.73 -20.35
N CYS A 194 -9.62 -4.63 -21.07
CA CYS A 194 -10.45 -4.64 -22.27
C CYS A 194 -9.61 -4.97 -23.51
N VAL A 195 -10.29 -5.43 -24.56
CA VAL A 195 -9.69 -5.71 -25.86
C VAL A 195 -8.95 -4.49 -26.43
N TYR A 196 -9.43 -3.27 -26.16
CA TYR A 196 -8.80 -2.03 -26.64
C TYR A 196 -7.41 -1.80 -26.04
N HIS A 197 -7.25 -1.96 -24.72
CA HIS A 197 -5.95 -1.80 -24.07
C HIS A 197 -5.03 -2.98 -24.40
N GLU A 198 -5.53 -4.21 -24.31
CA GLU A 198 -4.66 -5.37 -24.49
C GLU A 198 -4.20 -5.55 -25.94
N ASN A 199 -5.03 -5.26 -26.94
CA ASN A 199 -4.56 -5.33 -28.32
C ASN A 199 -3.47 -4.29 -28.62
N ILE A 200 -3.59 -3.07 -28.11
CA ILE A 200 -2.51 -2.08 -28.25
C ILE A 200 -1.25 -2.56 -27.53
N ASN A 201 -1.38 -3.09 -26.31
CA ASN A 201 -0.26 -3.62 -25.54
C ASN A 201 0.48 -4.76 -26.28
N LEU A 202 -0.27 -5.69 -26.86
CA LEU A 202 0.26 -6.81 -27.63
C LEU A 202 0.90 -6.41 -28.96
N LEU A 203 0.55 -5.24 -29.51
CA LEU A 203 1.17 -4.68 -30.71
C LEU A 203 2.42 -3.85 -30.39
N ILE A 204 2.37 -2.98 -29.38
CA ILE A 204 3.52 -2.10 -29.04
C ILE A 204 4.69 -2.89 -28.45
N LYS A 205 4.43 -3.95 -27.69
CA LYS A 205 5.48 -4.79 -27.07
C LYS A 205 6.47 -5.37 -28.09
N PRO A 206 6.05 -6.10 -29.13
CA PRO A 206 6.98 -6.58 -30.15
C PRO A 206 7.62 -5.43 -30.94
N LEU A 207 6.86 -4.38 -31.28
CA LEU A 207 7.39 -3.22 -32.02
C LEU A 207 8.49 -2.45 -31.26
N SER A 208 8.40 -2.36 -29.93
CA SER A 208 9.39 -1.70 -29.08
C SER A 208 10.81 -2.28 -29.20
N LYS A 209 10.95 -3.52 -29.69
CA LYS A 209 12.24 -4.16 -29.94
C LYS A 209 12.94 -3.62 -31.18
N TYR A 210 12.18 -3.08 -32.12
CA TYR A 210 12.66 -2.65 -33.44
C TYR A 210 12.59 -1.14 -33.63
N ILE A 211 11.67 -0.47 -32.93
CA ILE A 211 11.46 0.98 -33.01
C ILE A 211 12.00 1.61 -31.72
N PRO A 212 13.10 2.37 -31.77
CA PRO A 212 13.69 3.02 -30.59
C PRO A 212 12.88 4.28 -30.22
N CYS A 213 11.63 4.09 -29.81
CA CYS A 213 10.73 5.16 -29.39
C CYS A 213 10.30 4.97 -27.93
N PRO A 214 10.55 5.94 -27.03
CA PRO A 214 10.13 5.87 -25.63
C PRO A 214 8.62 5.66 -25.46
N GLY A 215 7.82 6.08 -26.44
CA GLY A 215 6.37 5.92 -26.45
C GLY A 215 5.89 4.47 -26.52
N LEU A 216 6.74 3.48 -26.86
CA LEU A 216 6.31 2.09 -27.03
C LEU A 216 6.53 1.20 -25.79
N HIS A 217 7.09 1.74 -24.70
CA HIS A 217 7.39 0.94 -23.50
C HIS A 217 6.17 0.66 -22.60
N SER A 218 5.12 1.48 -22.68
CA SER A 218 3.91 1.30 -21.89
C SER A 218 2.72 1.99 -22.55
N LEU A 219 1.49 1.54 -22.24
CA LEU A 219 0.26 2.17 -22.74
C LEU A 219 0.12 3.65 -22.33
N GLN A 220 0.61 4.00 -21.14
CA GLN A 220 0.60 5.38 -20.67
C GLN A 220 1.56 6.23 -21.52
N ALA A 221 2.82 5.79 -21.68
CA ALA A 221 3.79 6.49 -22.52
C ALA A 221 3.33 6.58 -23.98
N PHE A 222 2.67 5.55 -24.49
CA PHE A 222 2.10 5.52 -25.83
C PHE A 222 1.03 6.60 -25.99
N SER A 223 0.06 6.64 -25.08
CA SER A 223 -0.99 7.66 -25.08
C SER A 223 -0.40 9.07 -24.99
N SER A 224 0.50 9.32 -24.02
CA SER A 224 1.14 10.62 -23.83
C SER A 224 1.98 11.07 -25.02
N THR A 225 2.54 10.14 -25.80
CA THR A 225 3.31 10.45 -27.01
C THR A 225 2.40 10.92 -28.13
N LEU A 226 1.23 10.29 -28.27
CA LEU A 226 0.29 10.53 -29.37
C LEU A 226 -0.48 11.84 -29.19
N VAL A 227 -0.84 12.24 -27.98
CA VAL A 227 -1.70 13.43 -27.77
C VAL A 227 -0.96 14.61 -27.14
N CYS A 228 -1.37 15.83 -27.47
CA CYS A 228 -0.88 17.03 -26.76
C CYS A 228 -1.41 17.13 -25.34
N CYS A 229 -2.65 16.66 -25.11
CA CYS A 229 -3.31 16.75 -23.82
C CYS A 229 -4.30 15.58 -23.64
N GLU A 230 -4.08 14.76 -22.63
CA GLU A 230 -4.89 13.56 -22.34
C GLU A 230 -6.29 13.87 -21.78
N THR A 231 -6.52 15.10 -21.31
CA THR A 231 -7.83 15.56 -20.82
C THR A 231 -8.62 16.32 -21.88
N ASN A 232 -8.02 16.57 -23.05
CA ASN A 232 -8.69 17.26 -24.14
C ASN A 232 -9.38 16.26 -25.07
N GLU A 233 -10.70 16.39 -25.20
CA GLU A 233 -11.52 15.53 -26.06
C GLU A 233 -11.01 15.51 -27.51
N LYS A 234 -10.79 16.68 -28.13
CA LYS A 234 -10.31 16.75 -29.52
C LYS A 234 -8.99 16.02 -29.72
N CYS A 235 -8.09 16.05 -28.74
CA CYS A 235 -6.83 15.31 -28.80
C CYS A 235 -7.07 13.80 -28.75
N MET A 236 -7.89 13.33 -27.80
CA MET A 236 -8.15 11.91 -27.58
C MET A 236 -9.06 11.26 -28.64
N PHE A 237 -9.82 12.07 -29.39
CA PHE A 237 -10.62 11.62 -30.53
C PHE A 237 -9.90 11.84 -31.88
N SER A 238 -8.59 12.14 -31.88
CA SER A 238 -7.78 12.36 -33.09
C SER A 238 -8.29 13.50 -34.00
N GLN A 239 -8.95 14.51 -33.42
CA GLN A 239 -9.48 15.69 -34.12
C GLN A 239 -8.62 16.94 -33.91
N CYS A 240 -7.55 16.85 -33.12
CA CYS A 240 -6.64 17.96 -32.87
C CYS A 240 -5.64 18.12 -34.02
N SER A 241 -5.59 19.30 -34.63
CA SER A 241 -4.66 19.62 -35.72
C SER A 241 -3.18 19.53 -35.34
N LEU A 242 -2.85 19.65 -34.04
CA LEU A 242 -1.47 19.60 -33.56
C LEU A 242 -0.95 18.18 -33.31
N CYS A 243 -1.83 17.22 -33.02
CA CYS A 243 -1.43 15.86 -32.63
C CYS A 243 -2.03 14.74 -33.46
N ALA A 244 -2.95 15.02 -34.39
CA ALA A 244 -3.59 14.00 -35.23
C ALA A 244 -2.59 13.08 -35.95
N ASN A 245 -1.43 13.62 -36.36
CA ASN A 245 -0.40 12.89 -37.11
C ASN A 245 0.78 12.43 -36.23
N ASN A 246 0.66 12.47 -34.90
CA ASN A 246 1.78 12.10 -34.02
C ASN A 246 2.16 10.62 -34.11
N LEU A 247 1.24 9.75 -34.51
CA LEU A 247 1.57 8.34 -34.76
C LEU A 247 2.61 8.22 -35.87
N GLU A 248 2.36 8.86 -37.00
CA GLU A 248 3.31 8.98 -38.11
C GLU A 248 4.61 9.65 -37.65
N HIS A 249 4.51 10.87 -37.12
CA HIS A 249 5.69 11.70 -36.86
C HIS A 249 6.57 11.21 -35.72
N LYS A 250 5.99 10.64 -34.66
CA LYS A 250 6.73 10.28 -33.43
C LYS A 250 7.01 8.79 -33.28
N ILE A 251 6.39 7.94 -34.09
CA ILE A 251 6.55 6.48 -33.99
C ILE A 251 6.97 5.90 -35.33
N ILE A 252 6.18 6.08 -36.38
CA ILE A 252 6.40 5.39 -37.66
C ILE A 252 7.64 5.92 -38.38
N ASN A 253 7.92 7.22 -38.30
CA ASN A 253 9.12 7.81 -38.90
C ASN A 253 10.44 7.28 -38.30
N TYR A 254 10.41 6.61 -37.15
CA TYR A 254 11.58 5.97 -36.53
C TYR A 254 11.78 4.51 -36.97
N VAL A 255 10.90 3.98 -37.82
CA VAL A 255 11.00 2.61 -38.34
C VAL A 255 12.07 2.58 -39.44
N THR A 256 13.13 1.82 -39.22
CA THR A 256 14.24 1.69 -40.18
C THR A 256 14.01 0.59 -41.21
N ASN A 257 13.27 -0.47 -40.85
CA ASN A 257 13.02 -1.60 -41.73
C ASN A 257 11.57 -2.11 -41.59
N PHE A 258 10.72 -1.77 -42.56
CA PHE A 258 9.32 -2.21 -42.59
C PHE A 258 9.15 -3.68 -42.97
N THR A 259 10.11 -4.30 -43.66
CA THR A 259 10.01 -5.67 -44.18
C THR A 259 10.54 -6.72 -43.19
N GLN A 260 11.15 -6.28 -42.08
CA GLN A 260 11.60 -7.16 -41.02
C GLN A 260 10.42 -7.99 -40.48
N SER A 261 10.62 -9.30 -40.35
CA SER A 261 9.60 -10.19 -39.80
C SER A 261 9.44 -9.97 -38.29
N VAL A 262 8.18 -9.98 -37.83
CA VAL A 262 7.78 -9.85 -36.43
C VAL A 262 6.56 -10.73 -36.15
N ASN A 263 6.51 -11.26 -34.94
CA ASN A 263 5.38 -12.02 -34.43
C ASN A 263 4.65 -11.17 -33.37
N TRP A 264 3.33 -11.15 -33.43
CA TRP A 264 2.50 -10.44 -32.46
C TRP A 264 1.23 -11.23 -32.15
N TYR A 265 0.57 -10.86 -31.07
CA TYR A 265 -0.71 -11.46 -30.69
C TYR A 265 -1.84 -10.43 -30.77
N GLN A 266 -3.05 -10.89 -30.99
CA GLN A 266 -4.27 -10.08 -30.83
C GLN A 266 -5.40 -10.91 -30.23
N TRP A 267 -6.25 -10.25 -29.46
CA TRP A 267 -7.58 -10.73 -29.13
C TRP A 267 -8.52 -10.40 -30.29
N VAL A 268 -9.06 -11.45 -30.90
CA VAL A 268 -10.02 -11.38 -32.01
C VAL A 268 -11.36 -11.93 -31.53
N LEU A 269 -12.45 -11.30 -31.95
CA LEU A 269 -13.80 -11.78 -31.68
C LEU A 269 -14.19 -12.79 -32.75
N GLU A 270 -14.31 -14.06 -32.38
CA GLU A 270 -14.80 -15.15 -33.23
C GLU A 270 -16.06 -15.74 -32.58
N ASN A 271 -17.16 -15.80 -33.34
CA ASN A 271 -18.43 -16.40 -32.89
C ASN A 271 -18.96 -15.86 -31.54
N GLY A 272 -18.73 -14.57 -31.25
CA GLY A 272 -19.16 -13.94 -29.99
C GLY A 272 -18.15 -14.06 -28.84
N TYR A 273 -17.03 -14.75 -29.05
CA TYR A 273 -16.01 -15.00 -28.03
C TYR A 273 -14.66 -14.39 -28.40
N SER A 274 -13.93 -13.89 -27.41
CA SER A 274 -12.60 -13.34 -27.64
C SER A 274 -11.53 -14.42 -27.51
N LYS A 275 -10.80 -14.69 -28.60
CA LYS A 275 -9.67 -15.63 -28.63
C LYS A 275 -8.37 -14.88 -28.90
N LYS A 276 -7.30 -15.28 -28.21
CA LYS A 276 -5.94 -14.77 -28.47
C LYS A 276 -5.32 -15.56 -29.61
N ILE A 277 -4.97 -14.88 -30.69
CA ILE A 277 -4.41 -15.46 -31.92
C ILE A 277 -3.02 -14.88 -32.15
N GLU A 278 -2.08 -15.73 -32.58
CA GLU A 278 -0.74 -15.36 -33.01
C GLU A 278 -0.74 -15.03 -34.50
N PHE A 279 -0.07 -13.93 -34.86
CA PHE A 279 0.14 -13.48 -36.22
C PHE A 279 1.63 -13.42 -36.50
N ASN A 280 2.02 -13.84 -37.69
CA ASN A 280 3.38 -13.75 -38.21
C ASN A 280 3.34 -12.90 -39.48
N GLY A 281 4.15 -11.85 -39.53
CA GLY A 281 4.16 -10.92 -40.65
C GLY A 281 5.36 -9.99 -40.59
N THR A 282 5.23 -8.83 -41.21
CA THR A 282 6.25 -7.78 -41.25
C THR A 282 5.94 -6.67 -40.25
N ILE A 283 6.95 -5.87 -39.91
CA ILE A 283 6.76 -4.66 -39.09
C ILE A 283 5.74 -3.73 -39.73
N GLY A 284 5.74 -3.59 -41.05
CA GLY A 284 4.76 -2.79 -41.78
C GLY A 284 3.32 -3.26 -41.55
N GLU A 285 3.06 -4.57 -41.67
CA GLU A 285 1.73 -5.14 -41.42
C GLU A 285 1.28 -4.93 -39.96
N CYS A 286 2.18 -5.13 -39.01
CA CYS A 286 1.90 -4.90 -37.59
C CYS A 286 1.57 -3.42 -37.30
N ILE A 287 2.26 -2.48 -37.96
CA ILE A 287 1.99 -1.04 -37.85
C ILE A 287 0.62 -0.68 -38.44
N GLU A 288 0.22 -1.24 -39.58
CA GLU A 288 -1.10 -0.99 -40.15
C GLU A 288 -2.22 -1.49 -39.23
N VAL A 289 -2.03 -2.65 -38.61
CA VAL A 289 -2.93 -3.14 -37.56
C VAL A 289 -2.96 -2.17 -36.37
N LEU A 290 -1.82 -1.67 -35.92
CA LEU A 290 -1.75 -0.68 -34.84
C LEU A 290 -2.53 0.59 -35.19
N LYS A 291 -2.28 1.18 -36.37
CA LYS A 291 -2.98 2.39 -36.88
C LYS A 291 -4.49 2.22 -36.83
N SER A 292 -5.00 1.08 -37.29
CA SER A 292 -6.43 0.79 -37.32
C SER A 292 -7.10 0.82 -35.92
N LYS A 293 -6.32 0.61 -34.85
CA LYS A 293 -6.83 0.51 -33.47
C LYS A 293 -6.57 1.75 -32.63
N VAL A 294 -5.61 2.61 -33.00
CA VAL A 294 -5.20 3.76 -32.17
C VAL A 294 -6.37 4.69 -31.84
N ASN A 295 -7.19 5.06 -32.84
CA ASN A 295 -8.29 6.01 -32.62
C ASN A 295 -9.32 5.47 -31.62
N GLN A 296 -9.70 4.20 -31.76
CA GLN A 296 -10.65 3.57 -30.84
C GLN A 296 -10.06 3.42 -29.44
N PHE A 297 -8.77 3.10 -29.34
CA PHE A 297 -8.06 3.05 -28.06
C PHE A 297 -8.04 4.40 -27.34
N LEU A 298 -7.65 5.49 -28.02
CA LEU A 298 -7.60 6.82 -27.40
C LEU A 298 -9.00 7.29 -26.95
N ALA A 299 -10.02 7.11 -27.79
CA ALA A 299 -11.39 7.42 -27.44
C ALA A 299 -11.84 6.62 -26.20
N HIS A 300 -11.54 5.33 -26.15
CA HIS A 300 -11.85 4.47 -25.01
C HIS A 300 -11.14 4.94 -23.73
N VAL A 301 -9.84 5.28 -23.80
CA VAL A 301 -9.07 5.80 -22.66
C VAL A 301 -9.73 7.07 -22.10
N PHE A 302 -10.12 8.00 -22.97
CA PHE A 302 -10.77 9.24 -22.56
C PHE A 302 -12.13 8.99 -21.92
N ILE A 303 -13.03 8.27 -22.60
CA ILE A 303 -14.38 7.97 -22.09
C ILE A 303 -14.30 7.30 -20.72
N LYS A 304 -13.43 6.30 -20.57
CA LYS A 304 -13.24 5.58 -19.31
C LYS A 304 -12.76 6.50 -18.18
N ARG A 305 -11.87 7.46 -18.47
CA ARG A 305 -11.42 8.45 -17.48
C ARG A 305 -12.54 9.42 -17.10
N GLN A 306 -13.27 9.95 -18.08
CA GLN A 306 -14.43 10.83 -17.82
C GLN A 306 -15.51 10.11 -16.98
N GLN A 307 -15.80 8.85 -17.30
CA GLN A 307 -16.73 8.02 -16.52
C GLN A 307 -16.23 7.81 -15.08
N SER A 308 -14.94 7.51 -14.90
CA SER A 308 -14.34 7.34 -13.57
C SER A 308 -14.38 8.63 -12.75
N GLU A 309 -14.07 9.77 -13.35
CA GLU A 309 -14.13 11.08 -12.68
C GLU A 309 -15.57 11.45 -12.30
N TYR A 310 -16.52 11.21 -13.20
CA TYR A 310 -17.93 11.44 -12.94
C TYR A 310 -18.44 10.53 -11.82
N PHE A 311 -18.06 9.25 -11.83
CA PHE A 311 -18.39 8.31 -10.75
C PHE A 311 -17.86 8.76 -9.39
N GLU A 312 -16.58 9.16 -9.30
CA GLU A 312 -15.99 9.68 -8.07
C GLU A 312 -16.67 10.97 -7.58
N LYS A 313 -17.15 11.82 -8.51
CA LYS A 313 -17.98 12.98 -8.17
C LYS A 313 -19.33 12.56 -7.60
N MET A 314 -20.01 11.61 -8.22
CA MET A 314 -21.31 11.10 -7.75
C MET A 314 -21.20 10.44 -6.37
N LYS A 315 -20.13 9.67 -6.13
CA LYS A 315 -19.82 9.05 -4.83
C LYS A 315 -19.62 10.06 -3.69
N LYS A 316 -19.17 11.29 -4.00
CA LYS A 316 -19.02 12.36 -3.01
C LYS A 316 -20.33 13.09 -2.71
N ILE A 317 -21.27 13.10 -3.67
CA ILE A 317 -22.55 13.80 -3.57
C ILE A 317 -23.65 12.88 -3.00
N SER A 318 -23.44 11.56 -3.00
CA SER A 318 -24.40 10.60 -2.44
C SER A 318 -24.76 10.92 -0.99
N ASN A 319 -26.04 10.84 -0.68
CA ASN A 319 -26.64 11.15 0.62
C ASN A 319 -27.69 10.08 0.98
N ASN A 320 -28.51 10.33 2.00
CA ASN A 320 -29.53 9.37 2.44
C ASN A 320 -30.66 9.15 1.41
N GLU A 321 -30.78 10.01 0.39
CA GLU A 321 -31.82 9.95 -0.64
C GLU A 321 -31.28 9.42 -1.98
N ASN A 322 -29.97 9.55 -2.22
CA ASN A 322 -29.32 9.17 -3.49
C ASN A 322 -28.07 8.33 -3.21
N ILE A 323 -28.07 7.09 -3.71
CA ILE A 323 -26.92 6.18 -3.66
C ILE A 323 -26.24 6.10 -5.02
N CYS A 324 -24.91 6.07 -5.01
CA CYS A 324 -24.11 5.80 -6.21
C CYS A 324 -23.64 4.34 -6.15
N LEU A 325 -24.10 3.52 -7.09
CA LEU A 325 -23.74 2.11 -7.20
C LEU A 325 -22.89 1.91 -8.45
N GLN A 326 -21.73 1.27 -8.28
CA GLN A 326 -20.97 0.69 -9.38
C GLN A 326 -21.19 -0.81 -9.35
N ILE A 327 -21.84 -1.32 -10.40
CA ILE A 327 -22.06 -2.75 -10.60
C ILE A 327 -21.09 -3.18 -11.68
N ASP A 328 -20.12 -4.00 -11.32
CA ASP A 328 -19.21 -4.63 -12.26
C ASP A 328 -19.64 -6.09 -12.44
N PHE A 329 -19.89 -6.48 -13.68
CA PHE A 329 -20.16 -7.86 -14.07
C PHE A 329 -18.83 -8.49 -14.50
N SER A 330 -17.84 -8.51 -13.62
CA SER A 330 -16.53 -9.07 -13.92
C SER A 330 -16.51 -10.56 -13.60
N GLU A 331 -16.94 -11.38 -14.56
CA GLU A 331 -16.82 -12.84 -14.51
C GLU A 331 -15.41 -13.34 -14.88
N ASN A 332 -14.34 -12.68 -14.42
CA ASN A 332 -13.00 -13.28 -14.44
C ASN A 332 -12.79 -14.02 -13.11
N PHE A 333 -13.67 -14.98 -12.85
CA PHE A 333 -13.67 -15.81 -11.64
C PHE A 333 -12.43 -16.73 -11.54
N PRO A 334 -11.92 -17.31 -12.64
CA PRO A 334 -10.81 -18.26 -12.54
C PRO A 334 -9.45 -17.55 -12.38
N LEU A 335 -8.72 -17.90 -11.32
CA LEU A 335 -7.41 -17.36 -10.99
C LEU A 335 -6.32 -17.68 -12.05
N ASP A 336 -6.58 -18.56 -13.00
CA ASP A 336 -5.72 -18.90 -14.14
C ASP A 336 -5.80 -17.91 -15.31
N ILE A 337 -6.74 -16.96 -15.30
CA ILE A 337 -7.06 -16.08 -16.43
C ILE A 337 -6.75 -14.59 -16.12
N GLN A 338 -5.68 -14.32 -15.35
CA GLN A 338 -5.39 -12.96 -14.84
C GLN A 338 -5.17 -11.87 -15.92
N ASP A 339 -4.89 -12.28 -17.16
CA ASP A 339 -4.49 -11.41 -18.27
C ASP A 339 -5.40 -11.52 -19.51
N SER A 340 -6.53 -12.24 -19.40
CA SER A 340 -7.44 -12.35 -20.54
C SER A 340 -8.49 -11.26 -20.53
N VAL A 341 -8.90 -10.88 -21.72
CA VAL A 341 -9.97 -9.90 -21.90
C VAL A 341 -11.27 -10.46 -21.34
N GLN A 342 -12.12 -9.61 -20.76
CA GLN A 342 -13.36 -10.04 -20.09
C GLN A 342 -14.22 -10.99 -20.95
N ASN A 343 -14.35 -10.73 -22.25
CA ASN A 343 -15.14 -11.58 -23.16
C ASN A 343 -14.53 -12.97 -23.46
N SER A 344 -13.29 -13.24 -23.05
CA SER A 344 -12.67 -14.56 -23.25
C SER A 344 -13.24 -15.62 -22.32
N TYR A 345 -13.78 -15.23 -21.16
CA TYR A 345 -14.33 -16.15 -20.18
C TYR A 345 -15.49 -16.97 -20.75
N TYR A 346 -16.42 -16.33 -21.45
CA TYR A 346 -17.59 -16.99 -22.04
C TYR A 346 -17.23 -18.12 -23.03
N SER A 347 -15.99 -18.17 -23.54
CA SER A 347 -15.54 -19.23 -24.45
C SER A 347 -15.30 -20.58 -23.76
N LYS A 348 -15.10 -20.61 -22.44
CA LYS A 348 -14.80 -21.83 -21.66
C LYS A 348 -16.06 -22.54 -21.13
N LEU A 349 -17.23 -21.89 -21.20
CA LEU A 349 -18.49 -22.40 -20.65
C LEU A 349 -19.33 -23.23 -21.65
N ASN A 350 -18.83 -23.41 -22.87
CA ASN A 350 -19.37 -24.31 -23.90
C ASN A 350 -18.30 -25.34 -24.28
#